data_AF-K7M4N3-F1
#
_entry.id   AF-K7M4N3-F1
#
_cell.length_a   1.000
_cell.length_b   1.000
_cell.length_c   1.000
_cell.angle_alpha   90.00
_cell.angle_beta   90.00
_cell.angle_gamma   90.00
#
_symmetry.space_group_name_H-M   'P 1'
#
loop_
_entity.id
_entity.type
_entity.pdbx_description
1 polymer ?
#
loop_
_entity_poly.entity_id
_entity_poly.type
_entity_poly.pdbx_seq_one_letter_code
_entity_poly.pdbx_strand_id
1 'polypeptide(L)' 'MVCIRKATVKDLLAMQACNLFCLPENYQMKYYLYHILSWPHLLYVAQDGECHGTAIPLSLSIYKLQM' A
#
# COMPACT_ATOMS: atom_id res chain seq x y z
N MET A 1 4.38 -2.18 -18.13
CA MET A 1 4.51 -3.51 -17.49
C MET A 1 4.40 -3.31 -16.00
N VAL A 2 3.48 -3.99 -15.33
CA VAL A 2 3.26 -3.84 -13.88
C VAL A 2 4.27 -4.71 -13.13
N CYS A 3 5.00 -4.12 -12.19
CA CYS A 3 5.85 -4.86 -11.25
C CYS A 3 5.17 -4.96 -9.89
N ILE A 4 4.93 -6.19 -9.43
CA ILE A 4 4.40 -6.44 -8.08
C ILE A 4 5.57 -6.80 -7.17
N ARG A 5 5.75 -6.04 -6.09
CA ARG A 5 6.77 -6.30 -5.07
C ARG A 5 6.19 -6.16 -3.67
N LYS A 6 6.90 -6.71 -2.68
CA LYS A 6 6.58 -6.48 -1.27
C LYS A 6 6.72 -5.00 -0.94
N ALA A 7 5.74 -4.46 -0.21
CA ALA A 7 5.77 -3.07 0.23
C ALA A 7 6.92 -2.85 1.22
N THR A 8 7.60 -1.72 1.10
CA THR A 8 8.59 -1.26 2.08
C THR A 8 8.08 -0.05 2.83
N VAL A 9 8.72 0.29 3.96
CA VAL A 9 8.36 1.47 4.76
C VAL A 9 8.39 2.77 3.94
N LYS A 10 9.25 2.84 2.93
CA LYS A 10 9.35 3.98 2.00
C LYS A 10 8.09 4.16 1.14
N ASP A 11 7.36 3.07 0.88
CA ASP A 11 6.18 3.08 0.03
C ASP A 11 4.93 3.59 0.78
N LEU A 12 4.96 3.69 2.12
CA LEU A 12 3.78 4.04 2.93
C LEU A 12 3.18 5.42 2.58
N LEU A 13 4.03 6.41 2.30
CA LEU A 13 3.55 7.74 1.89
C LEU A 13 2.84 7.70 0.54
N ALA A 14 3.37 6.93 -0.42
CA ALA A 14 2.74 6.73 -1.71
C ALA A 14 1.42 5.95 -1.57
N MET A 15 1.38 4.94 -0.69
CA MET A 15 0.17 4.20 -0.37
C MET A 15 -0.91 5.09 0.25
N GLN A 16 -0.54 6.00 1.15
CA GLN A 16 -1.46 6.97 1.74
C GLN A 16 -2.01 7.92 0.67
N ALA A 17 -1.16 8.45 -0.20
CA ALA A 17 -1.59 9.30 -1.31
C ALA A 17 -2.54 8.55 -2.24
N CYS A 18 -2.23 7.31 -2.61
CA CYS A 18 -3.08 6.49 -3.45
C CYS A 18 -4.43 6.19 -2.79
N ASN A 19 -4.44 5.90 -1.48
CA ASN A 19 -5.68 5.72 -0.72
C ASN A 19 -6.55 6.99 -0.73
N LEU A 20 -5.96 8.17 -0.58
CA LEU A 20 -6.66 9.47 -0.69
C LEU A 20 -7.29 9.69 -2.07
N PHE A 21 -6.66 9.21 -3.14
CA PHE A 21 -7.17 9.34 -4.50
C PHE A 21 -8.23 8.28 -4.86
N CYS A 22 -8.13 7.07 -4.31
CA CYS A 22 -8.95 5.94 -4.72
C CYS A 22 -10.13 5.63 -3.80
N LEU A 23 -10.05 5.97 -2.51
CA LEU A 23 -11.04 5.60 -1.51
C LEU A 23 -11.49 6.83 -0.69
N PRO A 24 -12.79 6.95 -0.38
CA PRO A 24 -13.27 8.00 0.51
C PRO A 24 -12.81 7.76 1.97
N GLU A 25 -12.49 6.52 2.32
CA GLU A 25 -12.01 6.21 3.66
C GLU A 25 -10.49 6.34 3.76
N ASN A 26 -10.11 7.31 4.59
CA ASN A 26 -8.72 7.69 4.80
C ASN A 26 -8.26 7.25 6.18
N TYR A 27 -7.02 6.75 6.24
CA TYR A 27 -6.39 6.33 7.48
C TYR A 27 -5.21 7.23 7.83
N GLN A 28 -5.02 7.45 9.14
CA GLN A 28 -3.81 8.11 9.63
C GLN A 28 -2.59 7.22 9.39
N MET A 29 -1.41 7.83 9.25
CA MET A 29 -0.13 7.11 9.04
C MET A 29 0.13 6.04 10.11
N LYS A 30 -0.38 6.23 11.33
CA LYS A 30 -0.31 5.24 12.42
C LYS A 30 -0.87 3.86 12.01
N TYR A 31 -1.96 3.84 11.25
CA TYR A 31 -2.59 2.61 10.78
C TYR A 31 -1.69 1.87 9.78
N TYR A 32 -1.11 2.60 8.82
CA TYR A 32 -0.15 2.04 7.86
C TYR A 32 1.10 1.47 8.54
N LEU A 33 1.63 2.18 9.55
CA LEU A 33 2.76 1.73 10.35
C LEU A 33 2.44 0.46 11.16
N TYR A 34 1.26 0.38 11.75
CA TYR A 34 0.81 -0.83 12.43
C TYR A 34 0.78 -2.04 11.49
N HIS A 35 0.23 -1.88 10.29
CA HIS A 35 0.13 -2.97 9.31
C HIS A 35 1.50 -3.46 8.84
N ILE A 36 2.45 -2.56 8.59
CA ILE A 36 3.78 -2.98 8.14
C ILE A 36 4.61 -3.63 9.24
N LEU A 37 4.41 -3.24 10.51
CA LEU A 37 5.11 -3.81 11.65
C LEU A 37 4.52 -5.16 12.06
N SER A 38 3.21 -5.30 12.03
CA SER A 38 2.52 -6.55 12.40
C SER A 38 2.55 -7.59 11.26
N TRP A 39 2.35 -7.17 10.01
CA TRP A 39 2.22 -8.07 8.86
C TRP A 39 2.94 -7.57 7.60
N PRO A 40 4.29 -7.47 7.62
CA PRO A 40 5.05 -7.01 6.46
C PRO A 40 4.89 -7.94 5.24
N HIS A 41 4.65 -9.23 5.48
CA HIS A 41 4.50 -10.24 4.43
C HIS A 41 3.18 -10.16 3.66
N LEU A 42 2.18 -9.43 4.19
CA LEU A 42 0.87 -9.28 3.57
C LEU A 42 0.77 -8.03 2.69
N LEU A 43 1.71 -7.09 2.80
CA LEU A 43 1.68 -5.84 2.06
C LEU A 43 2.39 -5.96 0.71
N TYR A 44 1.63 -5.76 -0.36
CA TYR A 44 2.11 -5.74 -1.74
C TYR A 44 1.76 -4.42 -2.40
N VAL A 45 2.69 -3.95 -3.21
CA VAL A 45 2.53 -2.75 -4.03
C VAL A 45 2.71 -3.11 -5.50
N ALA A 46 1.81 -2.60 -6.34
CA ALA A 46 1.94 -2.64 -7.79
C ALA A 46 2.56 -1.32 -8.28
N GLN A 47 3.58 -1.39 -9.12
CA GLN A 47 4.20 -0.24 -9.76
C GLN A 47 4.06 -0.33 -11.27
N ASP A 48 3.72 0.78 -11.92
CA ASP A 48 3.65 0.87 -13.38
C ASP A 48 5.03 1.18 -13.97
N GLY A 49 5.66 0.20 -14.64
CA GLY A 49 6.87 0.41 -15.44
C GLY A 49 8.17 0.61 -14.62
N GLU A 50 9.27 0.06 -15.14
CA GLU A 50 10.65 0.08 -14.62
C GLU A 50 10.86 0.39 -13.12
N CYS A 51 10.27 -0.38 -12.19
CA CYS A 51 10.62 -0.44 -10.76
C CYS A 51 10.90 0.90 -10.00
N HIS A 52 10.49 2.06 -10.52
CA HIS A 52 10.99 3.38 -10.09
C HIS A 52 9.88 4.42 -9.84
N GLY A 53 8.60 4.05 -9.90
CA GLY A 53 7.53 5.03 -9.70
C GLY A 53 6.18 4.43 -9.32
N THR A 54 5.54 5.03 -8.32
CA THR A 54 4.15 4.85 -7.86
C THR A 54 3.74 3.44 -7.42
N ALA A 55 3.78 3.21 -6.10
CA ALA A 55 3.24 2.04 -5.44
C ALA A 55 1.72 2.15 -5.23
N ILE A 56 0.94 1.31 -5.90
CA ILE A 56 -0.49 1.11 -5.64
C ILE A 56 -0.63 0.03 -4.55
N PRO A 57 -1.24 0.32 -3.38
CA PRO A 57 -1.46 -0.67 -2.35
C PRO A 57 -2.47 -1.72 -2.81
N LEU A 58 -2.01 -2.93 -3.14
CA LEU A 58 -2.92 -4.04 -3.49
C LEU A 58 -3.56 -4.64 -2.24
N SER A 59 -2.82 -4.71 -1.12
CA SER A 59 -3.28 -5.53 0.00
C SER A 59 -4.16 -4.81 1.00
N LEU A 60 -4.00 -3.50 1.22
CA LEU A 60 -4.89 -2.78 2.14
C LEU A 60 -6.35 -2.79 1.67
N SER A 61 -6.59 -2.83 0.36
CA SER A 61 -7.93 -3.01 -0.20
C SER A 61 -8.49 -4.43 0.07
N ILE A 62 -7.64 -5.46 0.00
CA ILE A 62 -8.04 -6.86 0.24
C ILE A 62 -8.32 -7.11 1.73
N TYR A 63 -7.49 -6.61 2.64
CA TYR A 63 -7.72 -6.81 4.09
C TYR A 63 -8.96 -6.08 4.59
N LYS A 64 -9.32 -4.97 3.97
CA LYS A 64 -10.52 -4.21 4.31
C LYS A 64 -11.82 -4.89 3.84
N LEU A 65 -11.75 -5.86 2.94
CA LEU A 65 -12.88 -6.73 2.57
C LEU A 65 -12.96 -8.01 3.42
N GLN A 66 -11.95 -8.29 4.26
CA GLN A 66 -11.87 -9.50 5.09
C GLN A 66 -12.12 -9.23 6.59
N MET A 67 -12.31 -7.98 7.01
CA MET A 67 -12.80 -7.60 8.35
C MET A 67 -14.07 -6.78 8.24
#